data_AF-A0AAE0TSU9-F1
#
_entry.id   AF-A0AAE0TSU9-F1
#
_cell.length_a   1.000
_cell.length_b   1.000
_cell.length_c   1.000
_cell.angle_alpha   90.00
_cell.angle_beta   90.00
_cell.angle_gamma   90.00
#
_symmetry.space_group_name_H-M   'P 1'
#
loop_
_entity.id
_entity.type
_entity.pdbx_description
1 polymer ?
#
loop_
_entity_poly.entity_id
_entity_poly.type
_entity_poly.pdbx_seq_one_letter_code
_entity_poly.pdbx_strand_id
1 'polypeptide(L)'
;MRQHTDYNSAFFNDITYTTPVVPTLYSALTTGANASDVAVYGDYTNSYVLEKGDVVEIILNNDDAGKHPFHLHGHNFQAVYRGPDDDGHYNPANMTDFPAMPMRRDTLMAKPNSNFVIRFVADNPGVWFFHCHIDWHLATGLAATLIEAPLDMQKTLTIPQDHLDVCKAGGVPIAGNAAGNTVDVLDLKGQNESVKPLPTGFTARGIVALVFSCMSAFLGMAVIAWYGAMPLSSAELASAKRFVAKHGGTVE
;
A
#
# COMPACT_ATOMS: atom_id res chain seq x y z
N MET A 1 10.74 5.33 -20.57
CA MET A 1 10.91 5.98 -19.25
C MET A 1 10.97 4.85 -18.21
N ARG A 2 12.17 4.46 -17.77
CA ARG A 2 12.36 3.42 -16.72
C ARG A 2 12.66 4.16 -15.42
N GLN A 3 11.70 4.18 -14.50
CA GLN A 3 11.94 4.56 -13.11
C GLN A 3 12.14 3.28 -12.32
N HIS A 4 13.35 3.12 -11.78
CA HIS A 4 13.67 2.09 -10.81
C HIS A 4 12.98 2.46 -9.48
N THR A 5 11.89 1.75 -9.15
CA THR A 5 11.41 1.35 -7.80
C THR A 5 11.84 2.22 -6.60
N ASP A 6 11.01 3.22 -6.30
CA ASP A 6 10.80 3.85 -4.98
C ASP A 6 9.27 3.88 -4.73
N TYR A 7 8.61 2.72 -4.63
CA TYR A 7 7.16 2.67 -4.49
C TYR A 7 6.77 2.71 -3.00
N ASN A 8 6.10 3.78 -2.57
CA ASN A 8 5.35 3.78 -1.31
C ASN A 8 4.19 2.78 -1.44
N SER A 9 4.18 1.74 -0.62
CA SER A 9 3.10 0.76 -0.52
C SER A 9 2.17 1.10 0.64
N ALA A 10 0.90 0.76 0.49
CA ALA A 10 -0.09 0.86 1.55
C ALA A 10 -0.58 -0.54 1.91
N PHE A 11 -0.83 -0.79 3.19
CA PHE A 11 -1.05 -2.13 3.70
C PHE A 11 -2.09 -2.18 4.81
N PHE A 12 -2.66 -3.36 4.99
CA PHE A 12 -3.34 -3.76 6.22
C PHE A 12 -2.55 -4.91 6.84
N ASN A 13 -2.23 -4.84 8.14
CA ASN A 13 -1.57 -5.92 8.87
C ASN A 13 -0.33 -6.48 8.14
N ASP A 14 0.56 -5.59 7.68
CA ASP A 14 1.76 -5.90 6.91
C ASP A 14 1.53 -6.54 5.52
N ILE A 15 0.28 -6.62 5.04
CA ILE A 15 -0.08 -7.14 3.73
C ILE A 15 -0.44 -5.97 2.80
N THR A 16 0.36 -5.81 1.74
CA THR A 16 0.02 -4.95 0.60
C THR A 16 -0.78 -5.76 -0.41
N TYR A 17 -2.03 -5.36 -0.67
CA TYR A 17 -2.90 -6.10 -1.57
C TYR A 17 -2.27 -6.27 -2.96
N THR A 18 -2.24 -7.51 -3.42
CA THR A 18 -1.76 -7.89 -4.74
C THR A 18 -2.84 -8.68 -5.46
N THR A 19 -3.22 -8.22 -6.65
CA THR A 19 -4.24 -8.89 -7.46
C THR A 19 -3.84 -10.34 -7.75
N PRO A 20 -4.70 -11.34 -7.48
CA PRO A 20 -4.40 -12.74 -7.75
C PRO A 20 -4.35 -13.06 -9.24
N VAL A 21 -3.83 -14.24 -9.61
CA VAL A 21 -3.78 -14.72 -11.00
C VAL A 21 -5.19 -15.03 -11.52
N VAL A 22 -6.01 -15.68 -10.69
CA VAL A 22 -7.43 -15.94 -10.95
C VAL A 22 -8.23 -14.95 -10.11
N PRO A 23 -9.21 -14.22 -10.66
CA PRO A 23 -10.05 -13.34 -9.86
C PRO A 23 -10.76 -14.11 -8.75
N THR A 24 -10.78 -13.57 -7.54
CA THR A 24 -11.25 -14.25 -6.32
C THR A 24 -12.63 -14.88 -6.45
N LEU A 25 -13.56 -14.24 -7.18
CA LEU A 25 -14.88 -14.79 -7.47
C LEU A 25 -14.79 -16.14 -8.19
N TYR A 26 -13.97 -16.24 -9.23
CA TYR A 26 -13.78 -17.47 -9.98
C TYR A 26 -13.07 -18.54 -9.15
N SER A 27 -12.09 -18.16 -8.32
CA SER A 27 -11.48 -19.09 -7.37
C SER A 27 -12.51 -19.65 -6.41
N ALA A 28 -13.37 -18.80 -5.83
CA ALA A 28 -14.44 -19.23 -4.94
C ALA A 28 -15.47 -20.14 -5.64
N LEU A 29 -15.74 -19.95 -6.94
CA LEU A 29 -16.68 -20.78 -7.68
C LEU A 29 -16.12 -22.12 -8.20
N THR A 30 -14.79 -22.23 -8.33
CA THR A 30 -14.15 -23.38 -9.02
C THR A 30 -13.32 -24.27 -8.11
N THR A 31 -13.19 -23.94 -6.82
CA THR A 31 -12.41 -24.70 -5.84
C THR A 31 -13.27 -25.60 -4.93
N GLY A 32 -14.58 -25.66 -5.20
CA GLY A 32 -15.51 -26.57 -4.53
C GLY A 32 -15.54 -26.35 -3.02
N ALA A 33 -15.43 -27.44 -2.25
CA ALA A 33 -15.46 -27.38 -0.78
C ALA A 33 -14.30 -26.57 -0.17
N ASN A 34 -13.17 -26.45 -0.88
CA ASN A 34 -12.03 -25.67 -0.42
C ASN A 34 -12.28 -24.15 -0.50
N ALA A 35 -13.38 -23.69 -1.09
CA ALA A 35 -13.71 -22.26 -1.10
C ALA A 35 -13.95 -21.68 0.30
N SER A 36 -14.21 -22.52 1.32
CA SER A 36 -14.24 -22.07 2.72
C SER A 36 -12.85 -21.98 3.36
N ASP A 37 -11.79 -22.44 2.69
CA ASP A 37 -10.41 -22.32 3.16
C ASP A 37 -9.78 -21.04 2.62
N VAL A 38 -9.40 -20.15 3.53
CA VAL A 38 -8.81 -18.85 3.18
C VAL A 38 -7.51 -18.99 2.35
N ALA A 39 -6.77 -20.09 2.52
CA ALA A 39 -5.51 -20.32 1.82
C ALA A 39 -5.68 -20.37 0.28
N VAL A 40 -6.86 -20.76 -0.21
CA VAL A 40 -7.19 -20.77 -1.65
C VAL A 40 -7.08 -19.37 -2.27
N TYR A 41 -7.27 -18.33 -1.48
CA TYR A 41 -7.28 -16.95 -1.97
C TYR A 41 -5.90 -16.28 -1.95
N GLY A 42 -4.85 -17.01 -1.55
CA GLY A 42 -3.47 -16.55 -1.62
C GLY A 42 -3.05 -15.64 -0.47
N ASP A 43 -1.75 -15.46 -0.32
CA ASP A 43 -1.15 -14.82 0.85
C ASP A 43 -1.25 -13.29 0.81
N TYR A 44 -1.37 -12.72 -0.41
CA TYR A 44 -1.25 -11.27 -0.64
C TYR A 44 -2.56 -10.59 -1.04
N THR A 45 -3.70 -11.31 -1.00
CA THR A 45 -5.02 -10.73 -1.29
C THR A 45 -5.74 -10.22 -0.04
N ASN A 46 -5.12 -10.40 1.14
CA ASN A 46 -5.66 -10.06 2.45
C ASN A 46 -7.13 -10.50 2.59
N SER A 47 -7.32 -11.81 2.39
CA SER A 47 -8.63 -12.43 2.29
C SER A 47 -9.18 -12.88 3.63
N TYR A 48 -10.48 -12.73 3.83
CA TYR A 48 -11.23 -13.23 4.98
C TYR A 48 -12.45 -13.98 4.47
N VAL A 49 -12.67 -15.21 4.94
CA VAL A 49 -13.87 -15.98 4.63
C VAL A 49 -14.89 -15.74 5.75
N LEU A 50 -16.13 -15.42 5.38
CA LEU A 50 -17.22 -15.10 6.30
C LEU A 50 -18.32 -16.15 6.16
N GLU A 51 -18.87 -16.62 7.28
CA GLU A 51 -20.00 -17.54 7.27
C GLU A 51 -21.32 -16.77 7.11
N LYS A 52 -22.32 -17.44 6.54
CA LYS A 52 -23.62 -16.82 6.30
C LYS A 52 -24.32 -16.48 7.61
N GLY A 53 -24.70 -15.22 7.75
CA GLY A 53 -25.41 -14.69 8.92
C GLY A 53 -24.49 -14.25 10.05
N ASP A 54 -23.17 -14.31 9.89
CA ASP A 54 -22.23 -13.75 10.86
C ASP A 54 -22.49 -12.26 11.06
N VAL A 55 -22.42 -11.80 12.31
CA VAL A 55 -22.31 -10.37 12.63
C VAL A 55 -20.83 -10.02 12.66
N VAL A 56 -20.36 -9.42 11.58
CA VAL A 56 -18.95 -9.08 11.39
C VAL A 56 -18.68 -7.70 11.97
N GLU A 57 -17.62 -7.59 12.76
CA GLU A 57 -17.08 -6.32 13.26
C GLU A 57 -15.71 -6.08 12.64
N ILE A 58 -15.55 -4.93 11.98
CA ILE A 58 -14.25 -4.48 11.46
C ILE A 58 -13.78 -3.33 12.35
N ILE A 59 -12.64 -3.53 12.98
CA ILE A 59 -11.90 -2.51 13.72
C ILE A 59 -10.76 -2.05 12.83
N LEU A 60 -10.75 -0.77 12.48
CA LEU A 60 -9.68 -0.18 11.69
C LEU A 60 -8.91 0.82 12.54
N ASN A 61 -7.61 0.57 12.69
CA ASN A 61 -6.66 1.51 13.27
C ASN A 61 -5.88 2.17 12.13
N ASN A 62 -5.90 3.50 12.10
CA ASN A 62 -5.17 4.28 11.11
C ASN A 62 -3.85 4.75 11.73
N ASP A 63 -2.75 4.14 11.32
CA ASP A 63 -1.38 4.51 11.69
C ASP A 63 -0.77 5.60 10.78
N ASP A 64 -1.59 6.21 9.92
CA ASP A 64 -1.19 7.33 9.07
C ASP A 64 -1.81 8.66 9.54
N ALA A 65 -1.07 9.75 9.34
CA ALA A 65 -1.51 11.11 9.66
C ALA A 65 -2.55 11.65 8.66
N GLY A 66 -2.82 10.91 7.58
CA GLY A 66 -3.81 11.23 6.56
C GLY A 66 -5.25 10.87 6.96
N LYS A 67 -6.17 11.29 6.10
CA LYS A 67 -7.59 10.92 6.16
C LYS A 67 -7.89 9.92 5.06
N HIS A 68 -8.50 8.80 5.43
CA HIS A 68 -8.74 7.69 4.51
C HIS A 68 -10.23 7.34 4.49
N PRO A 69 -10.96 7.62 3.40
CA PRO A 69 -12.33 7.12 3.23
C PRO A 69 -12.27 5.63 2.91
N PHE A 70 -12.68 4.77 3.84
CA PHE A 70 -12.76 3.33 3.60
C PHE A 70 -14.17 2.96 3.15
N HIS A 71 -14.25 2.23 2.05
CA HIS A 71 -15.48 1.78 1.41
C HIS A 71 -15.59 0.26 1.50
N LEU A 72 -16.79 -0.24 1.76
CA LEU A 72 -17.13 -1.66 1.75
C LEU A 72 -18.13 -1.95 0.63
N HIS A 73 -17.78 -2.87 -0.25
CA HIS A 73 -18.68 -3.36 -1.29
C HIS A 73 -19.76 -4.26 -0.70
N GLY A 74 -20.91 -4.37 -1.37
CA GLY A 74 -21.98 -5.32 -1.01
C GLY A 74 -22.83 -4.95 0.21
N HIS A 75 -22.37 -4.01 1.06
CA HIS A 75 -22.97 -3.73 2.36
C HIS A 75 -23.05 -2.25 2.72
N ASN A 76 -24.15 -1.87 3.35
CA ASN A 76 -24.25 -0.62 4.13
C ASN A 76 -24.10 -0.95 5.62
N PHE A 77 -22.89 -0.79 6.13
CA PHE A 77 -22.52 -1.11 7.51
C PHE A 77 -23.03 -0.08 8.52
N GLN A 78 -23.14 -0.51 9.78
CA GLN A 78 -23.36 0.33 10.94
C GLN A 78 -22.02 0.92 11.42
N ALA A 79 -21.90 2.24 11.48
CA ALA A 79 -20.76 2.92 12.10
C ALA A 79 -21.02 3.06 13.61
N VAL A 80 -20.50 2.12 14.39
CA VAL A 80 -20.76 2.04 15.85
C VAL A 80 -19.81 2.89 16.66
N TYR A 81 -18.59 3.12 16.18
CA TYR A 81 -17.62 4.01 16.80
C TYR A 81 -16.72 4.67 15.76
N ARG A 82 -16.30 5.91 16.04
CA ARG A 82 -15.22 6.59 15.32
C ARG A 82 -14.56 7.60 16.25
N GLY A 83 -13.26 7.44 16.46
CA GLY A 83 -12.49 8.31 17.34
C GLY A 83 -12.40 9.77 16.88
N PRO A 84 -12.00 10.71 17.76
CA PRO A 84 -11.44 12.00 17.35
C PRO A 84 -10.12 11.83 16.57
N ASP A 85 -9.58 12.93 16.03
CA ASP A 85 -8.24 12.91 15.44
C ASP A 85 -7.23 12.61 16.57
N ASP A 86 -6.20 11.81 16.29
CA ASP A 86 -5.17 11.38 17.26
C ASP A 86 -5.69 10.56 18.47
N ASP A 87 -6.80 9.85 18.31
CA ASP A 87 -7.38 8.95 19.35
C ASP A 87 -6.52 7.69 19.61
N GLY A 88 -5.57 7.40 18.72
CA GLY A 88 -4.77 6.19 18.75
C GLY A 88 -5.58 4.93 18.38
N HIS A 89 -5.05 3.78 18.77
CA HIS A 89 -5.68 2.49 18.49
C HIS A 89 -6.94 2.27 19.31
N TYR A 90 -7.92 1.60 18.70
CA TYR A 90 -9.13 1.20 19.38
C TYR A 90 -8.80 0.28 20.58
N ASN A 91 -9.32 0.64 21.76
CA ASN A 91 -9.19 -0.16 22.96
C ASN A 91 -10.59 -0.56 23.48
N PRO A 92 -11.00 -1.84 23.36
CA PRO A 92 -12.33 -2.27 23.79
C PRO A 92 -12.57 -2.10 25.30
N ALA A 93 -11.50 -2.04 26.12
CA ALA A 93 -11.62 -1.85 27.56
C ALA A 93 -11.93 -0.40 27.97
N ASN A 94 -11.79 0.57 27.06
CA ASN A 94 -11.98 2.00 27.32
C ASN A 94 -13.10 2.58 26.43
N MET A 95 -14.20 1.86 26.30
CA MET A 95 -15.33 2.26 25.46
C MET A 95 -16.58 2.48 26.30
N THR A 96 -17.34 3.51 25.92
CA THR A 96 -18.73 3.69 26.36
C THR A 96 -19.65 2.82 25.51
N ASP A 97 -20.90 2.65 25.95
CA ASP A 97 -21.90 1.91 25.18
C ASP A 97 -22.03 2.48 23.76
N PHE A 98 -22.07 1.59 22.77
CA PHE A 98 -22.33 1.98 21.39
C PHE A 98 -23.71 2.64 21.25
N PRO A 99 -23.89 3.55 20.28
CA PRO A 99 -25.18 4.18 20.06
C PRO A 99 -26.25 3.12 19.77
N ALA A 100 -27.41 3.24 20.41
CA ALA A 100 -28.53 2.31 20.22
C ALA A 100 -29.02 2.24 18.75
N MET A 101 -28.85 3.33 18.00
CA MET A 101 -29.19 3.42 16.58
C MET A 101 -27.99 3.99 15.79
N PRO A 102 -27.00 3.15 15.44
CA PRO A 102 -25.84 3.58 14.68
C PRO A 102 -26.21 4.08 13.29
N MET A 103 -25.47 5.07 12.79
CA MET A 103 -25.61 5.53 11.41
C MET A 103 -25.17 4.43 10.43
N ARG A 104 -25.89 4.29 9.30
CA ARG A 104 -25.57 3.31 8.25
C ARG A 104 -25.11 3.98 6.97
N ARG A 105 -24.02 3.48 6.38
CA ARG A 105 -23.45 3.94 5.10
C ARG A 105 -22.46 2.91 4.55
N ASP A 106 -21.98 3.14 3.33
CA ASP A 106 -21.01 2.28 2.63
C ASP A 106 -19.55 2.76 2.74
N THR A 107 -19.32 4.01 3.15
CA THR A 107 -17.98 4.63 3.12
C THR A 107 -17.73 5.49 4.36
N LEU A 108 -16.76 5.16 5.21
CA LEU A 108 -16.45 5.91 6.44
C LEU A 108 -15.01 6.43 6.43
N MET A 109 -14.84 7.70 6.81
CA MET A 109 -13.52 8.32 6.91
C MET A 109 -12.83 7.90 8.22
N ALA A 110 -11.70 7.20 8.10
CA ALA A 110 -10.69 7.14 9.14
C ALA A 110 -10.01 8.50 9.27
N LYS A 111 -9.86 8.95 10.51
CA LYS A 111 -9.20 10.21 10.87
C LYS A 111 -7.70 9.98 11.09
N PRO A 112 -6.88 11.05 11.07
CA PRO A 112 -5.45 10.96 11.35
C PRO A 112 -5.19 10.25 12.68
N ASN A 113 -4.27 9.28 12.68
CA ASN A 113 -3.78 8.57 13.88
C ASN A 113 -4.90 8.11 14.83
N SER A 114 -5.99 7.59 14.26
CA SER A 114 -7.25 7.32 14.98
C SER A 114 -7.79 5.95 14.59
N ASN A 115 -9.03 5.66 14.98
CA ASN A 115 -9.67 4.39 14.71
C ASN A 115 -11.18 4.55 14.42
N PHE A 116 -11.77 3.50 13.86
CA PHE A 116 -13.22 3.34 13.81
C PHE A 116 -13.61 1.88 13.97
N VAL A 117 -14.88 1.66 14.32
CA VAL A 117 -15.50 0.33 14.39
C VAL A 117 -16.79 0.35 13.57
N ILE A 118 -16.91 -0.62 12.66
CA ILE A 118 -18.11 -0.84 11.85
C ILE A 118 -18.62 -2.27 12.02
N ARG A 119 -19.94 -2.46 11.88
CA ARG A 119 -20.58 -3.77 11.93
C ARG A 119 -21.52 -3.99 10.76
N PHE A 120 -21.58 -5.21 10.25
CA PHE A 120 -22.56 -5.62 9.25
C PHE A 120 -22.91 -7.10 9.44
N VAL A 121 -24.00 -7.54 8.81
CA VAL A 121 -24.39 -8.95 8.78
C VAL A 121 -23.95 -9.53 7.45
N ALA A 122 -23.30 -10.68 7.46
CA ALA A 122 -22.93 -11.42 6.25
C ALA A 122 -24.16 -12.13 5.63
N ASP A 123 -25.09 -11.35 5.08
CA ASP A 123 -26.35 -11.81 4.48
C ASP A 123 -26.42 -11.74 2.95
N ASN A 124 -25.31 -11.40 2.28
CA ASN A 124 -25.16 -11.20 0.85
C ASN A 124 -23.98 -12.04 0.28
N PRO A 125 -24.19 -13.34 -0.01
CA PRO A 125 -23.14 -14.22 -0.53
C PRO A 125 -22.44 -13.66 -1.78
N GLY A 126 -21.12 -13.53 -1.72
CA GLY A 126 -20.37 -12.78 -2.73
C GLY A 126 -18.89 -12.63 -2.41
N VAL A 127 -18.19 -11.86 -3.24
CA VAL A 127 -16.82 -11.41 -2.96
C VAL A 127 -16.82 -9.89 -2.91
N TRP A 128 -16.48 -9.33 -1.76
CA TRP A 128 -16.62 -7.92 -1.46
C TRP A 128 -15.27 -7.30 -1.12
N PHE A 129 -14.99 -6.15 -1.74
CA PHE A 129 -13.77 -5.43 -1.48
C PHE A 129 -13.96 -4.43 -0.34
N PHE A 130 -13.00 -4.39 0.58
CA PHE A 130 -12.90 -3.37 1.62
C PHE A 130 -11.61 -2.60 1.40
N HIS A 131 -11.71 -1.33 1.01
CA HIS A 131 -10.53 -0.58 0.56
C HIS A 131 -10.64 0.92 0.83
N CYS A 132 -9.48 1.59 0.80
CA CYS A 132 -9.47 3.04 0.75
C CYS A 132 -9.98 3.51 -0.61
N HIS A 133 -10.92 4.45 -0.63
CA HIS A 133 -11.51 5.02 -1.84
C HIS A 133 -10.68 6.19 -2.41
N ILE A 134 -9.46 6.37 -1.91
CA ILE A 134 -8.45 7.19 -2.56
C ILE A 134 -7.70 6.29 -3.54
N ASP A 135 -7.89 6.54 -4.83
CA ASP A 135 -7.49 5.63 -5.90
C ASP A 135 -5.99 5.30 -5.88
N TRP A 136 -5.13 6.27 -5.55
CA TRP A 136 -3.70 6.02 -5.43
C TRP A 136 -3.31 5.24 -4.18
N HIS A 137 -4.11 5.26 -3.10
CA HIS A 137 -3.89 4.36 -1.95
C HIS A 137 -4.35 2.93 -2.27
N LEU A 138 -5.45 2.80 -3.02
CA LEU A 138 -5.89 1.50 -3.53
C LEU A 138 -4.85 0.90 -4.48
N ALA A 139 -4.37 1.69 -5.45
CA ALA A 139 -3.36 1.26 -6.41
C ALA A 139 -2.03 0.85 -5.76
N THR A 140 -1.73 1.37 -4.56
CA THR A 140 -0.56 0.98 -3.77
C THR A 140 -0.85 -0.14 -2.77
N GLY A 141 -2.06 -0.72 -2.77
CA GLY A 141 -2.39 -1.96 -2.07
C GLY A 141 -3.26 -1.84 -0.80
N LEU A 142 -3.88 -0.68 -0.53
CA LEU A 142 -4.70 -0.48 0.68
C LEU A 142 -6.10 -1.12 0.57
N ALA A 143 -6.14 -2.45 0.56
CA ALA A 143 -7.37 -3.21 0.40
C ALA A 143 -7.35 -4.59 1.09
N ALA A 144 -8.54 -5.12 1.31
CA ALA A 144 -8.83 -6.45 1.81
C ALA A 144 -9.99 -7.07 1.01
N THR A 145 -10.04 -8.40 0.96
CA THR A 145 -11.09 -9.13 0.25
C THR A 145 -11.91 -9.94 1.24
N LEU A 146 -13.23 -9.76 1.22
CA LEU A 146 -14.17 -10.54 2.03
C LEU A 146 -14.88 -11.53 1.13
N ILE A 147 -14.75 -12.82 1.42
CA ILE A 147 -15.41 -13.91 0.70
C ILE A 147 -16.56 -14.38 1.56
N GLU A 148 -17.77 -14.00 1.19
CA GLU A 148 -18.96 -14.18 1.99
C GLU A 148 -19.75 -15.41 1.54
N ALA A 149 -19.93 -16.35 2.47
CA ALA A 149 -20.69 -17.58 2.28
C ALA A 149 -20.36 -18.30 0.94
N PRO A 150 -19.09 -18.65 0.67
CA PRO A 150 -18.66 -19.14 -0.65
C PRO A 150 -19.40 -20.40 -1.11
N LEU A 151 -19.73 -21.30 -0.19
CA LEU A 151 -20.49 -22.53 -0.50
C LEU A 151 -21.96 -22.24 -0.82
N ASP A 152 -22.55 -21.19 -0.27
CA ASP A 152 -23.90 -20.72 -0.66
C ASP A 152 -23.84 -20.02 -2.01
N MET A 153 -22.84 -19.16 -2.21
CA MET A 153 -22.60 -18.47 -3.48
C MET A 153 -22.48 -19.47 -4.64
N GLN A 154 -21.75 -20.58 -4.49
CA GLN A 154 -21.63 -21.64 -5.50
C GLN A 154 -22.98 -22.25 -5.92
N LYS A 155 -23.97 -22.29 -5.02
CA LYS A 155 -25.29 -22.90 -5.30
C LYS A 155 -26.21 -21.95 -6.06
N THR A 156 -26.06 -20.64 -5.86
CA THR A 156 -27.02 -19.64 -6.33
C THR A 156 -26.49 -18.80 -7.49
N LEU A 157 -25.18 -18.63 -7.60
CA LEU A 157 -24.57 -17.72 -8.58
C LEU A 157 -24.23 -18.47 -9.86
N THR A 158 -24.76 -17.99 -10.99
CA THR A 158 -24.37 -18.43 -12.33
C THR A 158 -23.68 -17.28 -13.05
N ILE A 159 -22.49 -17.53 -13.59
CA ILE A 159 -21.73 -16.51 -14.32
C ILE A 159 -22.27 -16.38 -15.76
N PRO A 160 -22.68 -15.18 -16.20
CA PRO A 160 -23.08 -14.94 -17.58
C PRO A 160 -21.94 -15.20 -18.57
N GLN A 161 -22.26 -15.65 -19.79
CA GLN A 161 -21.25 -15.96 -20.82
C GLN A 161 -20.36 -14.74 -21.14
N ASP A 162 -20.94 -13.55 -21.21
CA ASP A 162 -20.21 -12.31 -21.51
C ASP A 162 -19.06 -12.04 -20.53
N HIS A 163 -19.21 -12.43 -19.25
CA HIS A 163 -18.14 -12.29 -18.25
C HIS A 163 -16.95 -13.22 -18.59
N LEU A 164 -17.26 -14.45 -19.01
CA LEU A 164 -16.25 -15.44 -19.41
C LEU A 164 -15.54 -15.01 -20.70
N ASP A 165 -16.27 -14.42 -21.63
CA ASP A 165 -15.73 -13.91 -22.88
C ASP A 165 -14.76 -12.74 -22.66
N VAL A 166 -15.05 -11.86 -21.68
CA VAL A 166 -14.12 -10.80 -21.26
C VAL A 166 -12.84 -11.38 -20.66
N CYS A 167 -12.93 -12.38 -19.77
CA CYS A 167 -11.75 -13.04 -19.22
C CYS A 167 -10.92 -13.71 -20.31
N LYS A 168 -11.58 -14.40 -21.26
CA LYS A 168 -10.93 -15.01 -22.42
C LYS A 168 -10.21 -13.98 -23.30
N ALA A 169 -10.85 -12.84 -23.58
CA ALA A 169 -10.25 -11.76 -24.35
C ALA A 169 -9.05 -11.12 -23.64
N GLY A 170 -9.08 -11.04 -22.31
CA GLY A 170 -7.98 -10.53 -21.49
C GLY A 170 -6.89 -11.56 -21.15
N GLY A 171 -7.04 -12.82 -21.55
CA GLY A 171 -6.12 -13.89 -21.16
C GLY A 171 -6.12 -14.18 -19.65
N VAL A 172 -7.22 -13.86 -18.96
CA VAL A 172 -7.37 -14.04 -17.51
C VAL A 172 -7.93 -15.44 -17.23
N PRO A 173 -7.23 -16.27 -16.43
CA PRO A 173 -7.76 -17.56 -16.00
C PRO A 173 -9.05 -17.43 -15.18
N ILE A 174 -9.98 -18.38 -15.38
CA ILE A 174 -11.31 -18.39 -14.73
C ILE A 174 -11.51 -19.59 -13.79
N ALA A 175 -10.44 -20.31 -13.46
CA ALA A 175 -10.52 -21.47 -12.57
C ALA A 175 -9.21 -21.66 -11.80
N GLY A 176 -9.34 -22.17 -10.58
CA GLY A 176 -8.23 -22.45 -9.68
C GLY A 176 -8.08 -21.43 -8.57
N ASN A 177 -7.10 -21.66 -7.70
CA ASN A 177 -6.79 -20.77 -6.58
C ASN A 177 -6.11 -19.46 -7.02
N ALA A 178 -5.67 -18.64 -6.08
CA ALA A 178 -5.00 -17.37 -6.37
C ALA A 178 -3.72 -17.47 -7.22
N ALA A 179 -3.11 -18.66 -7.30
CA ALA A 179 -1.96 -18.97 -8.17
C ALA A 179 -2.36 -19.55 -9.54
N GLY A 180 -3.65 -19.85 -9.76
CA GLY A 180 -4.14 -20.53 -10.97
C GLY A 180 -4.07 -22.05 -10.92
N ASN A 181 -3.80 -22.65 -9.75
CA ASN A 181 -3.73 -24.10 -9.59
C ASN A 181 -5.14 -24.69 -9.42
N THR A 182 -5.46 -25.69 -10.24
CA THR A 182 -6.79 -26.32 -10.32
C THR A 182 -6.83 -27.75 -9.78
N VAL A 183 -5.67 -28.40 -9.60
CA VAL A 183 -5.56 -29.78 -9.13
C VAL A 183 -5.32 -29.81 -7.62
N ASP A 184 -4.22 -29.20 -7.17
CA ASP A 184 -3.96 -28.93 -5.76
C ASP A 184 -4.24 -27.45 -5.51
N VAL A 185 -5.45 -27.17 -5.05
CA VAL A 185 -5.93 -25.78 -4.83
C VAL A 185 -5.32 -25.13 -3.59
N LEU A 186 -4.55 -25.86 -2.80
CA LEU A 186 -3.79 -25.32 -1.67
C LEU A 186 -2.32 -25.02 -2.03
N ASP A 187 -1.85 -25.46 -3.20
CA ASP A 187 -0.53 -25.08 -3.71
C ASP A 187 -0.57 -23.65 -4.26
N LEU A 188 0.11 -22.72 -3.61
CA LEU A 188 0.20 -21.31 -4.03
C LEU A 188 1.43 -21.00 -4.89
N LYS A 189 2.16 -22.02 -5.36
CA LYS A 189 3.30 -21.82 -6.25
C LYS A 189 2.87 -21.12 -7.54
N GLY A 190 3.39 -19.92 -7.75
CA GLY A 190 3.08 -19.09 -8.92
C GLY A 190 2.09 -17.96 -8.64
N GLN A 191 1.62 -17.78 -7.40
CA GLN A 191 0.86 -16.59 -7.04
C GLN A 191 1.66 -15.31 -7.25
N ASN A 192 0.96 -14.20 -7.45
CA ASN A 192 1.58 -12.88 -7.47
C ASN A 192 2.05 -12.51 -6.05
N GLU A 193 3.30 -12.06 -5.93
CA GLU A 193 3.88 -11.60 -4.65
C GLU A 193 3.70 -10.09 -4.48
N SER A 194 3.54 -9.63 -3.24
CA SER A 194 3.59 -8.21 -2.93
C SER A 194 4.99 -7.63 -3.14
N VAL A 195 5.06 -6.31 -3.36
CA VAL A 195 6.35 -5.61 -3.43
C VAL A 195 7.06 -5.77 -2.09
N LYS A 196 8.29 -6.29 -2.12
CA LYS A 196 9.09 -6.48 -0.89
C LYS A 196 9.48 -5.12 -0.32
N PRO A 197 9.46 -4.96 1.02
CA PRO A 197 9.99 -3.77 1.66
C PRO A 197 11.42 -3.47 1.19
N LEU A 198 11.77 -2.19 1.13
CA LEU A 198 13.15 -1.79 0.81
C LEU A 198 14.11 -2.36 1.87
N PRO A 199 15.29 -2.86 1.46
CA PRO A 199 16.29 -3.30 2.42
C PRO A 199 16.65 -2.16 3.36
N THR A 200 16.77 -2.46 4.66
CA THR A 200 17.15 -1.46 5.65
C THR A 200 18.56 -0.94 5.41
N GLY A 201 18.74 0.38 5.41
CA GLY A 201 20.04 1.03 5.32
C GLY A 201 20.53 1.26 3.88
N PHE A 202 21.78 1.70 3.74
CA PHE A 202 22.37 1.92 2.42
C PHE A 202 22.72 0.59 1.77
N THR A 203 22.32 0.42 0.51
CA THR A 203 22.86 -0.65 -0.33
C THR A 203 24.37 -0.49 -0.46
N ALA A 204 25.11 -1.58 -0.75
CA ALA A 204 26.55 -1.50 -0.97
C ALA A 204 26.92 -0.45 -2.04
N ARG A 205 26.09 -0.33 -3.08
CA ARG A 205 26.23 0.72 -4.12
C ARG A 205 26.05 2.12 -3.54
N GLY A 206 25.08 2.30 -2.64
CA GLY A 206 24.86 3.55 -1.92
C GLY A 206 26.03 3.94 -1.01
N ILE A 207 26.61 2.98 -0.29
CA ILE A 207 27.81 3.19 0.54
C ILE A 207 28.98 3.63 -0.33
N VAL A 208 29.23 2.92 -1.43
CA VAL A 208 30.31 3.26 -2.37
C VAL A 208 30.13 4.68 -2.91
N ALA A 209 28.92 5.04 -3.37
CA ALA A 209 28.63 6.38 -3.86
C ALA A 209 28.89 7.45 -2.79
N LEU A 210 28.42 7.23 -1.55
CA LEU A 210 28.62 8.14 -0.43
C LEU A 210 30.12 8.38 -0.14
N VAL A 211 30.92 7.30 -0.09
CA VAL A 211 32.36 7.40 0.17
C VAL A 211 33.05 8.25 -0.90
N PHE A 212 32.78 8.00 -2.19
CA PHE A 212 33.39 8.76 -3.27
C PHE A 212 32.95 10.23 -3.25
N SER A 213 31.68 10.53 -2.97
CA SER A 213 31.21 11.90 -2.81
C SER A 213 31.92 12.63 -1.67
N CYS A 214 32.10 11.99 -0.52
CA CYS A 214 32.86 12.55 0.60
C CYS A 214 34.31 12.80 0.20
N MET A 215 34.99 11.84 -0.44
CA MET A 215 36.36 11.99 -0.90
C MET A 215 36.52 13.17 -1.88
N SER A 216 35.62 13.29 -2.86
CA SER A 216 35.62 14.41 -3.81
C SER A 216 35.41 15.74 -3.13
N ALA A 217 34.55 15.82 -2.12
CA ALA A 217 34.33 17.05 -1.35
C ALA A 217 35.60 17.46 -0.59
N PHE A 218 36.26 16.54 0.10
CA PHE A 218 37.51 16.82 0.81
C PHE A 218 38.63 17.21 -0.14
N LEU A 219 38.77 16.52 -1.28
CA LEU A 219 39.76 16.86 -2.29
C LEU A 219 39.48 18.25 -2.87
N GLY A 220 38.22 18.58 -3.19
CA GLY A 220 37.82 19.89 -3.69
C GLY A 220 38.17 21.01 -2.70
N MET A 221 37.83 20.82 -1.42
CA MET A 221 38.21 21.78 -0.37
C MET A 221 39.72 21.94 -0.24
N ALA A 222 40.49 20.84 -0.30
CA ALA A 222 41.95 20.89 -0.23
C ALA A 222 42.58 21.63 -1.42
N VAL A 223 42.07 21.41 -2.63
CA VAL A 223 42.54 22.10 -3.85
C VAL A 223 42.25 23.59 -3.78
N ILE A 224 41.06 23.99 -3.32
CA ILE A 224 40.72 25.42 -3.15
C ILE A 224 41.64 26.08 -2.13
N ALA A 225 41.85 25.44 -0.97
CA ALA A 225 42.74 25.95 0.06
C ALA A 225 44.18 26.09 -0.44
N TRP A 226 44.68 25.10 -1.18
CA TRP A 226 46.01 25.17 -1.78
C TRP A 226 46.11 26.31 -2.79
N TYR A 227 45.22 26.38 -3.77
CA TYR A 227 45.26 27.41 -4.80
C TYR A 227 45.11 28.82 -4.22
N GLY A 228 44.22 29.00 -3.23
CA GLY A 228 44.05 30.27 -2.52
C GLY A 228 45.25 30.70 -1.68
N ALA A 229 46.10 29.77 -1.26
CA ALA A 229 47.33 30.05 -0.52
C ALA A 229 48.57 30.26 -1.42
N MET A 230 48.48 30.00 -2.73
CA MET A 230 49.59 30.24 -3.65
C MET A 230 49.82 31.75 -3.86
N PRO A 231 51.07 32.23 -3.85
CA PRO A 231 51.37 33.63 -4.12
C PRO A 231 51.01 33.99 -5.56
N LEU A 232 50.39 35.16 -5.76
CA LEU A 232 50.12 35.70 -7.08
C LEU A 232 51.41 35.91 -7.85
N SER A 233 51.40 35.61 -9.16
CA SER A 233 52.53 35.93 -10.01
C SER A 233 52.73 37.46 -10.10
N SER A 234 53.94 37.89 -10.44
CA SER A 234 54.28 39.31 -10.58
C SER A 234 53.35 40.04 -11.57
N ALA A 235 52.88 39.35 -12.61
CA ALA A 235 51.97 39.89 -13.61
C ALA A 235 50.53 40.05 -13.07
N GLU A 236 50.05 39.07 -12.30
CA GLU A 236 48.73 39.14 -11.65
C GLU A 236 48.70 40.20 -10.56
N LEU A 237 49.75 40.27 -9.74
CA LEU A 237 49.92 41.31 -8.73
C LEU A 237 49.91 42.70 -9.39
N ALA A 238 50.67 42.90 -10.47
CA ALA A 238 50.69 44.17 -11.20
C ALA A 238 49.33 44.52 -11.84
N SER A 239 48.59 43.53 -12.34
CA SER A 239 47.23 43.73 -12.85
C SER A 239 46.25 44.13 -11.74
N ALA A 240 46.29 43.44 -10.60
CA ALA A 240 45.49 43.77 -9.42
C ALA A 240 45.80 45.17 -8.89
N LYS A 241 47.09 45.52 -8.75
CA LYS A 241 47.53 46.88 -8.36
C LYS A 241 46.99 47.96 -9.32
N ARG A 242 47.03 47.72 -10.65
CA ARG A 242 46.45 48.64 -11.65
C ARG A 242 44.94 48.79 -11.54
N PHE A 243 44.22 47.69 -11.28
CA PHE A 243 42.77 47.71 -11.10
C PHE A 243 42.35 48.52 -9.87
N VAL A 244 43.03 48.32 -8.74
CA VAL A 244 42.78 49.05 -7.48
C VAL A 244 43.07 50.55 -7.66
N ALA A 245 44.18 50.90 -8.31
CA ALA A 245 44.54 52.30 -8.60
C ALA A 245 43.50 53.00 -9.48
N LYS A 246 42.92 52.31 -10.47
CA LYS A 246 41.88 52.88 -11.36
C LYS A 246 40.57 53.21 -10.63
N HIS A 247 40.29 52.55 -9.51
CA HIS A 247 39.07 52.73 -8.72
C HIS A 247 39.29 53.47 -7.40
N GLY A 248 40.40 54.21 -7.28
CA GLY A 248 40.65 55.15 -6.18
C GLY A 248 41.20 54.52 -4.89
N GLY A 249 41.62 53.25 -4.91
CA GLY A 249 42.32 52.63 -3.78
C GLY A 249 43.82 52.93 -3.79
N THR A 250 44.42 53.16 -2.62
CA THR A 250 45.88 53.32 -2.48
C THR A 250 46.56 51.95 -2.40
N VAL A 251 47.67 51.81 -3.12
CA VAL A 251 48.44 50.56 -3.20
C VAL A 251 49.84 50.84 -2.65
N GLU A 252 50.20 50.24 -1.51
CA GLU A 252 51.62 50.07 -1.12
C GLU A 252 52.20 48.79 -1.78
#